data_AF-A0A662GQR7-F1
#
_entry.id   AF-A0A662GQR7-F1
#
_cell.length_a   1.000
_cell.length_b   1.000
_cell.length_c   1.000
_cell.angle_alpha   90.00
_cell.angle_beta   90.00
_cell.angle_gamma   90.00
#
_symmetry.space_group_name_H-M   'P 1'
#
loop_
_entity.id
_entity.type
_entity.pdbx_description
1 polymer ?
#
loop_
_entity_poly.entity_id
_entity_poly.type
_entity_poly.pdbx_seq_one_letter_code
_entity_poly.pdbx_strand_id
1 'polypeptide(L)'
;MSARLRVWDCHECVLRLVEVVEEARRASAHAWDGRWDRAEEAVREARRHAEELLEGGCVSEATYEELREALEGMERGVEERGAVYVGEHMTGVVGAYTDAAFDVAELCVEGRRHGRERASRP
;
A
#
# COMPACT_ATOMS: atom_id res chain seq x y z
N MET A 1 17.45 7.39 18.94
CA MET A 1 17.99 7.37 17.57
C MET A 1 16.87 7.85 16.67
N SER A 2 17.01 9.04 16.08
CA SER A 2 15.98 9.65 15.25
C SER A 2 16.02 8.99 13.87
N ALA A 3 15.02 8.15 13.56
CA ALA A 3 14.82 7.67 12.20
C ALA A 3 14.58 8.90 11.33
N ARG A 4 15.51 9.19 10.42
CA ARG A 4 15.26 10.20 9.38
C ARG A 4 14.13 9.64 8.54
N LEU A 5 12.90 10.11 8.77
CA LEU A 5 11.80 9.95 7.83
C LEU A 5 12.35 10.38 6.48
N ARG A 6 12.58 9.42 5.58
CA ARG A 6 12.73 9.77 4.17
C ARG A 6 11.37 10.34 3.81
N VAL A 7 11.31 11.63 3.52
CA VAL A 7 10.11 12.21 2.93
C VAL A 7 10.16 11.78 1.48
N TRP A 8 9.33 10.82 1.12
CA TRP A 8 9.25 10.32 -0.24
C TRP A 8 8.66 11.42 -1.11
N ASP A 9 9.14 11.54 -2.34
CA ASP A 9 8.44 12.39 -3.28
C ASP A 9 7.13 11.72 -3.71
N CYS A 10 6.22 12.54 -4.23
CA CYS A 10 4.90 12.05 -4.56
C CYS A 10 4.89 10.99 -5.67
N HIS A 11 5.92 10.96 -6.52
CA HIS A 11 6.05 9.93 -7.55
C HIS A 11 6.43 8.60 -6.92
N GLU A 12 7.37 8.60 -5.97
CA GLU A 12 7.74 7.40 -5.20
C GLU A 12 6.54 6.86 -4.41
N CYS A 13 5.74 7.72 -3.79
CA CYS A 13 4.51 7.32 -3.10
C CYS A 13 3.50 6.64 -4.04
N VAL A 14 3.28 7.19 -5.23
CA VAL A 14 2.40 6.57 -6.24
C VAL A 14 2.91 5.20 -6.66
N LEU A 15 4.23 5.06 -6.90
CA LEU A 15 4.80 3.78 -7.30
C LEU A 15 4.62 2.71 -6.22
N ARG A 16 4.89 3.02 -4.95
CA ARG A 16 4.66 2.07 -3.86
C ARG A 16 3.21 1.68 -3.72
N LEU A 17 2.30 2.64 -3.84
CA LEU A 17 0.89 2.38 -3.73
C LEU A 17 0.40 1.42 -4.83
N VAL A 18 0.91 1.58 -6.06
CA VAL A 18 0.66 0.63 -7.15
C VAL A 18 1.23 -0.76 -6.82
N GLU A 19 2.46 -0.82 -6.29
CA GLU A 19 3.10 -2.09 -5.93
C GLU A 19 2.30 -2.88 -4.87
N VAL A 20 1.74 -2.21 -3.85
CA VAL A 20 0.84 -2.88 -2.86
C VAL A 20 -0.30 -3.62 -3.56
N VAL A 21 -0.98 -2.94 -4.50
CA VAL A 21 -2.12 -3.52 -5.21
C VAL A 21 -1.69 -4.62 -6.17
N GLU A 22 -0.56 -4.46 -6.85
CA GLU A 22 -0.05 -5.49 -7.75
C GLU A 22 0.31 -6.77 -6.99
N GLU A 23 0.98 -6.66 -5.84
CA GLU A 23 1.33 -7.82 -5.03
C GLU A 23 0.09 -8.48 -4.42
N ALA A 24 -0.90 -7.71 -3.96
CA ALA A 24 -2.19 -8.28 -3.52
C ALA A 24 -2.93 -9.02 -4.66
N ARG A 25 -2.91 -8.48 -5.89
CA ARG A 25 -3.45 -9.18 -7.07
C ARG A 25 -2.72 -10.48 -7.36
N ARG A 26 -1.37 -10.47 -7.29
CA ARG A 26 -0.55 -11.67 -7.50
C ARG A 26 -0.83 -12.72 -6.43
N ALA A 27 -0.96 -12.32 -5.17
CA ALA A 27 -1.32 -13.21 -4.07
C ALA A 27 -2.66 -13.92 -4.36
N SER A 28 -3.69 -13.17 -4.75
CA SER A 28 -4.99 -13.74 -5.10
C SER A 28 -4.89 -14.72 -6.29
N ALA A 29 -4.18 -14.34 -7.36
CA ALA A 29 -3.99 -15.23 -8.51
C ALA A 29 -3.24 -16.52 -8.13
N HIS A 30 -2.18 -16.41 -7.32
CA HIS A 30 -1.43 -17.57 -6.83
C HIS A 30 -2.29 -18.47 -5.94
N ALA A 31 -3.15 -17.91 -5.09
CA ALA A 31 -4.09 -18.66 -4.28
C ALA A 31 -5.11 -19.44 -5.13
N TRP A 32 -5.67 -18.80 -6.18
CA TRP A 32 -6.58 -19.47 -7.12
C TRP A 32 -5.91 -20.64 -7.88
N ASP A 33 -4.62 -20.51 -8.17
CA ASP A 33 -3.83 -21.58 -8.81
C ASP A 33 -3.34 -22.64 -7.82
N GLY A 34 -3.63 -22.52 -6.51
CA GLY A 34 -3.14 -23.42 -5.47
C GLY A 34 -1.64 -23.30 -5.18
N ARG A 35 -0.99 -22.21 -5.63
CA ARG A 35 0.44 -21.92 -5.42
C ARG A 35 0.64 -21.14 -4.11
N TRP A 36 0.34 -21.78 -2.99
CA TRP A 36 0.27 -21.14 -1.66
C TRP A 36 1.55 -20.45 -1.22
N ASP A 37 2.73 -21.07 -1.40
CA ASP A 37 4.00 -20.46 -1.02
C ASP A 37 4.25 -19.13 -1.75
N ARG A 38 3.82 -19.03 -3.02
CA ARG A 38 3.91 -17.79 -3.80
C ARG A 38 2.85 -16.77 -3.40
N ALA A 39 1.68 -17.24 -2.97
CA ALA A 39 0.64 -16.36 -2.44
C ALA A 39 1.12 -15.73 -1.12
N GLU A 40 1.75 -16.50 -0.24
CA GLU A 40 2.33 -16.02 1.01
C GLU A 40 3.44 -14.98 0.76
N GLU A 41 4.37 -15.27 -0.15
CA GLU A 41 5.42 -14.34 -0.55
C GLU A 41 4.82 -13.01 -1.04
N ALA A 42 3.84 -13.06 -1.94
CA ALA A 42 3.19 -11.86 -2.46
C ALA A 42 2.45 -11.05 -1.38
N VAL A 43 1.76 -11.70 -0.42
CA VAL A 43 1.15 -10.98 0.72
C VAL A 43 2.22 -10.29 1.58
N ARG A 44 3.35 -10.96 1.83
CA ARG A 44 4.47 -10.39 2.59
C ARG A 44 5.07 -9.16 1.89
N GLU A 45 5.24 -9.23 0.58
CA GLU A 45 5.73 -8.09 -0.22
C GLU A 45 4.73 -6.92 -0.19
N ALA A 46 3.42 -7.20 -0.32
CA ALA A 46 2.37 -6.19 -0.21
C ALA A 46 2.38 -5.48 1.16
N ARG A 47 2.54 -6.25 2.25
CA ARG A 47 2.67 -5.71 3.62
C ARG A 47 3.89 -4.80 3.77
N ARG A 48 5.06 -5.23 3.27
CA ARG A 48 6.26 -4.40 3.30
C ARG A 48 6.04 -3.07 2.58
N HIS A 49 5.39 -3.09 1.42
CA HIS A 49 5.10 -1.86 0.67
C HIS A 49 4.09 -0.96 1.40
N ALA A 50 3.11 -1.51 2.12
CA ALA A 50 2.20 -0.74 2.95
C ALA A 50 2.91 -0.07 4.13
N GLU A 51 3.85 -0.78 4.78
CA GLU A 51 4.71 -0.23 5.84
C GLU A 51 5.62 0.89 5.29
N GLU A 52 6.23 0.69 4.11
CA GLU A 52 7.04 1.70 3.42
C GLU A 52 6.23 2.99 3.13
N LEU A 53 4.95 2.87 2.76
CA LEU A 53 4.06 4.02 2.56
C LEU A 53 3.84 4.81 3.85
N LEU A 54 3.60 4.14 4.98
CA LEU A 54 3.44 4.81 6.27
C LEU A 54 4.75 5.49 6.71
N GLU A 55 5.87 4.76 6.65
CA GLU A 55 7.18 5.30 7.03
C GLU A 55 7.64 6.46 6.14
N GLY A 56 7.26 6.42 4.86
CA GLY A 56 7.50 7.50 3.90
C GLY A 56 6.60 8.72 4.07
N GLY A 57 5.59 8.63 4.95
CA GLY A 57 4.57 9.67 5.15
C GLY A 57 3.64 9.82 3.95
N CYS A 58 3.49 8.78 3.13
CA CYS A 58 2.66 8.77 1.92
C CYS A 58 1.17 8.58 2.21
N VAL A 59 0.83 7.99 3.35
CA VAL A 59 -0.54 7.70 3.79
C VAL A 59 -0.70 8.04 5.26
N SER A 60 -1.93 8.32 5.69
CA SER A 60 -2.23 8.52 7.11
C SER A 60 -2.14 7.22 7.91
N GLU A 61 -2.01 7.31 9.24
CA GLU A 61 -2.10 6.13 10.13
C GLU A 61 -3.44 5.40 9.96
N ALA A 62 -4.55 6.13 9.82
CA ALA A 62 -5.87 5.53 9.64
C ALA A 62 -5.95 4.71 8.34
N THR A 63 -5.49 5.28 7.23
CA THR A 63 -5.43 4.60 5.93
C THR A 63 -4.51 3.37 5.97
N TYR A 64 -3.37 3.48 6.65
CA TYR A 64 -2.47 2.35 6.85
C TYR A 64 -3.13 1.22 7.64
N GLU A 65 -3.87 1.52 8.71
CA GLU A 65 -4.57 0.51 9.49
C GLU A 65 -5.61 -0.25 8.65
N GLU A 66 -6.35 0.43 7.76
CA GLU A 66 -7.27 -0.23 6.84
C GLU A 66 -6.55 -1.15 5.84
N LEU A 67 -5.41 -0.71 5.28
CA LEU A 67 -4.56 -1.55 4.43
C LEU A 67 -4.02 -2.76 5.20
N ARG A 68 -3.56 -2.54 6.44
CA ARG A 68 -3.03 -3.59 7.32
C ARG A 68 -4.08 -4.65 7.61
N GLU A 69 -5.28 -4.25 8.00
CA GLU A 69 -6.39 -5.18 8.29
C GLU A 69 -6.78 -6.01 7.07
N ALA A 70 -6.83 -5.40 5.88
CA ALA A 70 -7.11 -6.11 4.64
C ALA A 70 -6.01 -7.14 4.31
N LEU A 71 -4.74 -6.76 4.42
CA LEU A 71 -3.60 -7.64 4.16
C LEU A 71 -3.48 -8.78 5.18
N GLU A 72 -3.78 -8.54 6.46
CA GLU A 72 -3.88 -9.59 7.48
C GLU A 72 -5.01 -10.58 7.17
N GLY A 73 -6.13 -10.09 6.63
CA GLY A 73 -7.18 -10.95 6.11
C GLY A 73 -6.72 -11.85 4.97
N MET A 74 -5.93 -11.31 4.03
CA MET A 74 -5.33 -12.09 2.96
C MET A 74 -4.35 -13.14 3.49
N GLU A 75 -3.50 -12.78 4.45
CA GLU A 75 -2.55 -13.69 5.10
C GLU A 75 -3.26 -14.88 5.74
N ARG A 76 -4.30 -14.62 6.55
CA ARG A 76 -5.14 -15.69 7.12
C ARG A 76 -5.75 -16.57 6.04
N GLY A 77 -6.26 -15.97 4.96
CA GLY A 77 -6.80 -16.71 3.82
C GLY A 77 -5.76 -17.62 3.13
N VAL A 78 -4.49 -17.21 3.08
CA VAL A 78 -3.38 -18.02 2.56
C VAL A 78 -3.05 -19.17 3.51
N GLU A 79 -2.95 -18.91 4.82
CA GLU A 79 -2.69 -19.93 5.85
C GLU A 79 -3.76 -21.03 5.86
N GLU A 80 -5.03 -20.63 5.74
CA GLU A 80 -6.19 -21.53 5.68
C GLU A 80 -6.35 -22.19 4.30
N ARG A 81 -5.54 -21.79 3.30
CA ARG A 81 -5.65 -22.22 1.90
C ARG A 81 -7.03 -21.96 1.29
N GLY A 82 -7.65 -20.85 1.68
CA GLY A 82 -8.97 -20.41 1.25
C GLY A 82 -8.91 -19.35 0.15
N ALA A 83 -8.88 -19.77 -1.12
CA ALA A 83 -8.76 -18.83 -2.26
C ALA A 83 -9.91 -17.79 -2.33
N VAL A 84 -11.11 -18.18 -1.92
CA VAL A 84 -12.26 -17.26 -1.81
C VAL A 84 -12.00 -16.18 -0.77
N TYR A 85 -11.53 -16.54 0.42
CA TYR A 85 -11.19 -15.61 1.50
C TYR A 85 -10.08 -14.63 1.08
N VAL A 86 -9.03 -15.12 0.39
CA VAL A 86 -7.99 -14.24 -0.18
C VAL A 86 -8.60 -13.23 -1.18
N GLY A 87 -9.55 -13.67 -2.02
CA GLY A 87 -10.25 -12.81 -2.97
C GLY A 87 -11.16 -11.76 -2.32
N GLU A 88 -11.86 -12.11 -1.26
CA GLU A 88 -12.69 -11.16 -0.47
C GLU A 88 -11.82 -10.06 0.13
N HIS A 89 -10.69 -10.42 0.75
CA HIS A 89 -9.79 -9.45 1.36
C HIS A 89 -9.03 -8.60 0.36
N MET A 90 -8.76 -9.11 -0.86
CA MET A 90 -8.28 -8.28 -1.96
C MET A 90 -9.27 -7.15 -2.31
N THR A 91 -10.57 -7.39 -2.22
CA THR A 91 -11.56 -6.31 -2.42
C THR A 91 -11.42 -5.23 -1.34
N GLY A 92 -11.09 -5.63 -0.10
CA GLY A 92 -10.72 -4.69 0.98
C GLY A 92 -9.48 -3.86 0.65
N VAL A 93 -8.42 -4.49 0.11
CA VAL A 93 -7.20 -3.77 -0.32
C VAL A 93 -7.52 -2.74 -1.41
N VAL A 94 -8.39 -3.04 -2.37
CA VAL A 94 -8.82 -2.06 -3.39
C VAL A 94 -9.62 -0.91 -2.79
N GLY A 95 -10.44 -1.18 -1.77
CA GLY A 95 -11.16 -0.17 -1.01
C GLY A 95 -10.18 0.82 -0.37
N ALA A 96 -9.32 0.32 0.52
CA ALA A 96 -8.32 1.13 1.22
C ALA A 96 -7.31 1.81 0.28
N TYR A 97 -7.00 1.21 -0.88
CA TYR A 97 -6.19 1.85 -1.92
C TYR A 97 -6.81 3.14 -2.43
N THR A 98 -8.14 3.23 -2.50
CA THR A 98 -8.82 4.44 -2.99
C THR A 98 -8.56 5.60 -2.03
N ASP A 99 -8.64 5.35 -0.73
CA ASP A 99 -8.36 6.36 0.30
C ASP A 99 -6.87 6.72 0.35
N ALA A 100 -5.98 5.72 0.23
CA ALA A 100 -4.54 5.96 0.09
C ALA A 100 -4.18 6.77 -1.16
N ALA A 101 -4.90 6.59 -2.26
CA ALA A 101 -4.68 7.40 -3.46
C ALA A 101 -5.05 8.87 -3.24
N PHE A 102 -6.06 9.16 -2.40
CA PHE A 102 -6.39 10.53 -2.01
C PHE A 102 -5.29 11.14 -1.14
N ASP A 103 -4.80 10.44 -0.12
CA ASP A 103 -3.68 10.90 0.73
C ASP A 103 -2.45 11.26 -0.14
N VAL A 104 -2.08 10.37 -1.07
CA VAL A 104 -0.96 10.60 -1.99
C VAL A 104 -1.23 11.78 -2.92
N ALA A 105 -2.47 11.96 -3.39
CA ALA A 105 -2.84 13.09 -4.24
C ALA A 105 -2.76 14.43 -3.50
N GLU A 106 -3.13 14.49 -2.22
CA GLU A 106 -3.00 15.69 -1.40
C GLU A 106 -1.53 16.08 -1.24
N LEU A 107 -0.66 15.12 -0.92
CA LEU A 107 0.80 15.32 -0.88
C LEU A 107 1.35 15.84 -2.22
N CYS A 108 0.89 15.29 -3.35
CA CYS A 108 1.26 15.77 -4.69
C CYS A 108 0.91 17.25 -4.91
N VAL A 109 -0.22 17.71 -4.36
CA VAL A 109 -0.72 19.09 -4.53
C VAL A 109 0.03 20.04 -3.61
N GLU A 110 0.22 19.67 -2.34
CA GLU A 110 0.97 20.46 -1.35
C GLU A 110 2.43 20.64 -1.77
N GLY A 111 3.08 19.57 -2.22
CA GLY A 111 4.45 19.62 -2.75
C GLY A 111 4.59 20.60 -3.92
N ARG A 112 3.62 20.62 -4.85
CA ARG A 112 3.59 21.58 -5.96
C ARG A 112 3.37 23.02 -5.50
N ARG A 113 2.51 23.24 -4.50
CA ARG A 113 2.26 24.56 -3.93
C ARG A 113 3.52 25.14 -3.29
N HIS A 114 4.22 24.37 -2.47
CA HIS A 114 5.48 24.79 -1.85
C HIS A 114 6.61 25.01 -2.87
N GLY A 115 6.67 24.19 -3.93
CA GLY A 115 7.60 24.41 -5.04
C GLY A 115 7.39 25.75 -5.73
N ARG A 116 6.12 26.12 -5.99
CA ARG A 116 5.77 27.43 -6.57
C ARG A 116 6.08 28.59 -5.63
N GLU A 117 5.77 28.46 -4.34
CA GLU A 117 6.05 29.49 -3.33
C GLU A 117 7.56 29.73 -3.14
N ARG A 118 8.40 28.68 -3.20
CA ARG A 118 9.86 28.83 -3.18
C ARG A 118 10.40 29.51 -4.44
N ALA A 119 9.87 29.16 -5.61
CA ALA A 119 10.28 29.75 -6.88
C ALA A 119 9.87 31.23 -7.04
N SER A 120 8.90 31.68 -6.23
CA SER A 120 8.37 33.06 -6.25
C SER A 120 8.91 33.93 -5.10
N ARG A 121 9.79 33.39 -4.23
CA ARG A 121 10.56 34.20 -3.28
C ARG A 121 11.73 34.86 -4.00
N PRO A 122 11.87 36.21 -3.91
CA PRO A 122 12.93 36.97 -4.57
C PRO A 122 14.32 36.70 -3.97
#